data_AF-A0A7S1UDI5-F1
#
_entry.id   AF-A0A7S1UDI5-F1
#
_cell.length_a   1.000
_cell.length_b   1.000
_cell.length_c   1.000
_cell.angle_alpha   90.00
_cell.angle_beta   90.00
_cell.angle_gamma   90.00
#
_symmetry.space_group_name_H-M   'P 1'
#
loop_
_entity.id
_entity.type
_entity.pdbx_description
1 polymer ?
#
loop_
_entity_poly.entity_id
_entity_poly.type
_entity_poly.pdbx_seq_one_letter_code
_entity_poly.pdbx_strand_id
1 'polypeptide(L)'
;MGLVGDDTLGSLNADDLAADDAADLCFPPALQIAVQPGDGGPVEDWINVEAAKADGATLVVVNGALDKLRGGYYAPFIFPALAKCVDRFYRDFESAYVLKPVDSAGWIHRAYPEPWGVYAEVGSGQAPKLVATLPERPTYQEAISIIRQA
;
A
#
# COMPACT_ATOMS: atom_id res chain seq x y z
N MET A 1 -26.08 -48.57 -22.98
CA MET A 1 -24.78 -48.77 -23.65
C MET A 1 -24.75 -47.80 -24.81
N GLY A 2 -23.91 -46.77 -24.91
CA GLY A 2 -22.77 -46.34 -24.11
C GLY A 2 -22.61 -44.81 -24.08
N LEU A 3 -21.59 -44.37 -23.34
CA LEU A 3 -21.14 -43.01 -23.07
C LEU A 3 -20.30 -42.42 -24.24
N VAL A 4 -19.81 -41.18 -24.01
CA VAL A 4 -18.81 -40.36 -24.75
C VAL A 4 -19.49 -39.36 -25.70
N GLY A 5 -19.43 -38.04 -25.55
CA GLY A 5 -18.46 -37.14 -24.91
C GLY A 5 -17.78 -36.31 -26.01
N ASP A 6 -18.14 -35.04 -26.17
CA ASP A 6 -17.31 -34.07 -26.92
C ASP A 6 -17.52 -32.66 -26.37
N ASP A 7 -16.63 -32.26 -25.48
CA ASP A 7 -16.42 -30.89 -25.02
C ASP A 7 -15.74 -30.11 -26.15
N THR A 8 -16.53 -29.37 -26.93
CA THR A 8 -15.99 -28.24 -27.71
C THR A 8 -16.23 -26.95 -26.94
N LEU A 9 -15.47 -26.79 -25.85
CA LEU A 9 -15.15 -25.46 -25.31
C LEU A 9 -14.40 -24.72 -26.43
N GLY A 10 -15.13 -23.92 -27.19
CA GLY A 10 -14.56 -23.01 -28.17
C GLY A 10 -13.47 -22.18 -27.51
N SER A 11 -12.25 -22.27 -28.04
CA SER A 11 -11.14 -21.44 -27.60
C SER A 11 -11.52 -19.98 -27.79
N LEU A 12 -11.80 -19.28 -26.70
CA LEU A 12 -11.87 -17.82 -26.71
C LEU A 12 -10.45 -17.32 -26.97
N ASN A 13 -10.17 -16.94 -28.21
CA ASN A 13 -8.94 -16.22 -28.54
C ASN A 13 -9.03 -14.83 -27.89
N ALA A 14 -7.93 -14.40 -27.25
CA ALA A 14 -7.85 -13.10 -26.59
C ALA A 14 -8.12 -11.91 -27.54
N ASP A 15 -8.06 -12.15 -28.85
CA ASP A 15 -8.30 -11.17 -29.90
C ASP A 15 -9.80 -10.89 -30.14
N ASP A 16 -10.70 -11.80 -29.78
CA ASP A 16 -12.15 -11.63 -29.99
C ASP A 16 -12.81 -10.69 -28.96
N LEU A 17 -12.07 -10.22 -27.95
CA LEU A 17 -12.53 -9.22 -26.97
C LEU A 17 -12.14 -7.78 -27.34
N ALA A 18 -11.46 -7.56 -28.47
CA ALA A 18 -10.84 -6.29 -28.80
C ALA A 18 -11.54 -5.49 -29.93
N ALA A 19 -12.69 -5.93 -30.42
CA ALA A 19 -13.34 -5.30 -31.56
C ALA A 19 -14.85 -5.12 -31.33
N ASP A 20 -15.22 -4.21 -30.45
CA ASP A 20 -16.29 -3.23 -30.70
C ASP A 20 -16.35 -2.20 -29.54
N ASP A 21 -16.38 -0.92 -29.90
CA ASP A 21 -16.73 0.24 -29.06
C ASP A 21 -15.81 0.70 -27.90
N ALA A 22 -14.53 0.34 -27.86
CA ALA A 22 -13.60 0.87 -26.84
C ALA A 22 -13.08 2.30 -27.10
N ALA A 23 -13.46 2.93 -28.22
CA ALA A 23 -12.83 4.17 -28.68
C ALA A 23 -13.44 5.48 -28.15
N ASP A 24 -14.57 5.47 -27.43
CA ASP A 24 -15.29 6.74 -27.14
C ASP A 24 -15.88 6.89 -25.72
N LEU A 25 -15.46 6.05 -24.75
CA LEU A 25 -15.83 6.22 -23.33
C LEU A 25 -14.64 5.94 -22.40
N CYS A 26 -13.45 6.43 -22.76
CA CYS A 26 -12.29 6.36 -21.85
C CYS A 26 -12.39 7.50 -20.82
N PHE A 27 -13.38 7.42 -19.93
CA PHE A 27 -13.36 8.26 -18.73
C PHE A 27 -12.19 7.81 -17.87
N PRO A 28 -11.35 8.73 -17.37
CA PRO A 28 -10.33 8.34 -16.41
C PRO A 28 -11.00 7.64 -15.23
N PRO A 29 -10.41 6.54 -14.71
CA PRO A 29 -11.03 5.79 -13.63
C PRO A 29 -11.20 6.70 -12.41
N ALA A 30 -12.38 6.67 -11.79
CA ALA A 30 -12.60 7.43 -10.55
C ALA A 30 -11.67 6.96 -9.40
N LEU A 31 -11.31 5.66 -9.42
CA LEU A 31 -10.42 5.01 -8.46
C LEU A 31 -9.39 4.15 -9.20
N GLN A 32 -8.12 4.34 -8.85
CA GLN A 32 -7.00 3.52 -9.28
C GLN A 32 -6.37 2.84 -8.06
N ILE A 33 -6.07 1.56 -8.18
CA ILE A 33 -5.38 0.79 -7.13
C ILE A 33 -4.03 0.34 -7.67
N ALA A 34 -2.95 0.77 -7.03
CA ALA A 34 -1.60 0.32 -7.31
C ALA A 34 -1.15 -0.63 -6.21
N VAL A 35 -0.83 -1.88 -6.58
CA VAL A 35 -0.32 -2.89 -5.64
C VAL A 35 1.18 -2.99 -5.83
N GLN A 36 1.95 -2.65 -4.79
CA GLN A 36 3.40 -2.69 -4.83
C GLN A 36 3.94 -3.94 -4.13
N PRO A 37 5.15 -4.40 -4.50
CA PRO A 37 5.78 -5.57 -3.87
C PRO A 37 6.10 -5.34 -2.38
N GLY A 38 6.09 -4.10 -1.90
CA GLY A 38 6.36 -3.77 -0.51
C GLY A 38 7.82 -3.56 -0.21
N ASP A 39 8.24 -4.04 0.94
CA ASP A 39 9.60 -3.89 1.42
C ASP A 39 10.56 -4.79 0.62
N GLY A 40 11.37 -4.20 -0.26
CA GLY A 40 12.35 -4.91 -1.09
C GLY A 40 12.06 -4.87 -2.59
N GLY A 41 11.02 -4.15 -3.02
CA GLY A 41 10.77 -3.90 -4.44
C GLY A 41 11.87 -3.09 -5.14
N PRO A 42 11.96 -3.16 -6.48
CA PRO A 42 12.83 -2.29 -7.26
C PRO A 42 12.41 -0.82 -7.09
N VAL A 43 13.41 0.08 -7.06
CA VAL A 43 13.19 1.51 -6.82
C VAL A 43 12.28 2.14 -7.87
N GLU A 44 12.37 1.62 -9.08
CA GLU A 44 11.64 2.02 -10.26
C GLU A 44 10.13 1.87 -10.10
N ASP A 45 9.66 0.90 -9.30
CA ASP A 45 8.22 0.67 -9.11
C ASP A 45 7.53 1.86 -8.46
N TRP A 46 8.19 2.54 -7.52
CA TRP A 46 7.63 3.75 -6.91
C TRP A 46 7.54 4.91 -7.90
N ILE A 47 8.51 5.04 -8.81
CA ILE A 47 8.49 6.08 -9.83
C ILE A 47 7.42 5.76 -10.88
N ASN A 48 7.26 4.49 -11.25
CA ASN A 48 6.27 4.04 -12.24
C ASN A 48 4.83 4.25 -11.75
N VAL A 49 4.56 4.12 -10.46
CA VAL A 49 3.21 4.41 -9.90
C VAL A 49 2.82 5.88 -10.13
N GLU A 50 3.76 6.81 -9.98
CA GLU A 50 3.49 8.22 -10.30
C GLU A 50 3.20 8.40 -11.79
N ALA A 51 4.05 7.85 -12.66
CA ALA A 51 3.89 7.95 -14.11
C ALA A 51 2.59 7.29 -14.62
N ALA A 52 2.14 6.24 -13.94
CA ALA A 52 0.93 5.49 -14.28
C ALA A 52 -0.34 6.06 -13.63
N LYS A 53 -0.24 7.10 -12.78
CA LYS A 53 -1.43 7.70 -12.16
C LYS A 53 -2.26 8.40 -13.22
N ALA A 54 -3.52 8.01 -13.37
CA ALA A 54 -4.47 8.71 -14.22
C ALA A 54 -4.84 10.09 -13.63
N ASP A 55 -4.98 11.08 -14.50
CA ASP A 55 -5.47 12.40 -14.14
C ASP A 55 -6.91 12.33 -13.62
N GLY A 56 -7.21 13.05 -12.53
CA GLY A 56 -8.53 13.02 -11.89
C GLY A 56 -8.85 11.76 -11.08
N ALA A 57 -8.08 10.68 -11.22
CA ALA A 57 -8.29 9.45 -10.45
C ALA A 57 -7.84 9.61 -8.98
N THR A 58 -8.65 9.09 -8.07
CA THR A 58 -8.22 8.82 -6.69
C THR A 58 -7.30 7.61 -6.70
N LEU A 59 -6.10 7.71 -6.14
CA LEU A 59 -5.13 6.62 -6.13
C LEU A 59 -5.00 6.01 -4.74
N VAL A 60 -5.15 4.68 -4.65
CA VAL A 60 -4.86 3.89 -3.45
C VAL A 60 -3.63 3.03 -3.73
N VAL A 61 -2.59 3.21 -2.92
CA VAL A 61 -1.38 2.38 -2.99
C VAL A 61 -1.42 1.35 -1.87
N VAL A 62 -1.49 0.08 -2.26
CA VAL A 62 -1.45 -1.07 -1.36
C VAL A 62 -0.02 -1.56 -1.24
N ASN A 63 0.41 -1.80 0.00
CA ASN A 63 1.75 -2.32 0.29
C ASN A 63 2.87 -1.43 -0.28
N GLY A 64 2.71 -0.10 -0.24
CA GLY A 64 3.67 0.82 -0.86
C GLY A 64 4.98 1.02 -0.09
N ALA A 65 5.10 0.49 1.14
CA ALA A 65 6.24 0.72 2.03
C ALA A 65 6.63 2.21 2.17
N LEU A 66 5.65 3.11 2.12
CA LEU A 66 5.85 4.57 2.01
C LEU A 66 6.66 5.16 3.18
N ASP A 67 6.68 4.48 4.32
CA ASP A 67 7.54 4.83 5.46
C ASP A 67 9.02 4.88 5.10
N LYS A 68 9.49 3.98 4.23
CA LYS A 68 10.89 3.97 3.77
C LYS A 68 11.19 5.16 2.90
N LEU A 69 10.26 5.44 1.98
CA LEU A 69 10.34 6.56 1.06
C LEU A 69 10.38 7.89 1.81
N ARG A 70 9.43 8.09 2.72
CA ARG A 70 9.27 9.33 3.48
C ARG A 70 10.26 9.47 4.63
N GLY A 71 10.73 8.35 5.17
CA GLY A 71 11.65 8.28 6.30
C GLY A 71 13.13 8.43 5.94
N GLY A 72 13.46 8.66 4.67
CA GLY A 72 14.84 8.90 4.23
C GLY A 72 15.71 7.64 4.15
N TYR A 73 15.10 6.46 4.00
CA TYR A 73 15.84 5.20 3.83
C TYR A 73 16.71 5.23 2.56
N TYR A 74 16.21 5.83 1.48
CA TYR A 74 16.94 6.03 0.24
C TYR A 74 17.66 7.38 0.24
N ALA A 75 18.99 7.36 0.15
CA ALA A 75 19.80 8.56 0.13
C ALA A 75 19.56 9.38 -1.17
N PRO A 76 19.18 10.67 -1.09
CA PRO A 76 18.82 11.47 -2.26
C PRO A 76 19.92 11.63 -3.31
N PHE A 77 21.19 11.60 -2.91
CA PHE A 77 22.32 11.70 -3.84
C PHE A 77 22.55 10.42 -4.65
N ILE A 78 22.10 9.27 -4.15
CA ILE A 78 22.15 7.97 -4.86
C ILE A 78 20.91 7.81 -5.73
N PHE A 79 19.74 8.21 -5.22
CA PHE A 79 18.44 8.04 -5.87
C PHE A 79 17.72 9.38 -6.10
N PRO A 80 18.27 10.29 -6.92
CA PRO A 80 17.72 11.65 -7.08
C PRO A 80 16.33 11.65 -7.76
N ALA A 81 16.08 10.71 -8.67
CA ALA A 81 14.77 10.56 -9.32
C ALA A 81 13.68 10.15 -8.31
N LEU A 82 14.00 9.17 -7.45
CA LEU A 82 13.11 8.74 -6.38
C LEU A 82 12.88 9.87 -5.37
N ALA A 83 13.93 10.56 -4.91
CA ALA A 83 13.79 11.65 -3.94
C ALA A 83 12.82 12.73 -4.46
N LYS A 84 12.99 13.16 -5.72
CA LYS A 84 12.06 14.12 -6.34
C LYS A 84 10.64 13.57 -6.46
N CYS A 85 10.46 12.27 -6.72
CA CYS A 85 9.14 11.61 -6.77
C CYS A 85 8.49 11.63 -5.38
N VAL A 86 9.25 11.24 -4.35
CA VAL A 86 8.76 11.26 -2.96
C VAL A 86 8.29 12.65 -2.55
N ASP A 87 9.08 13.69 -2.85
CA ASP A 87 8.76 15.05 -2.43
C ASP A 87 7.51 15.63 -3.11
N ARG A 88 7.30 15.35 -4.40
CA ARG A 88 6.18 15.92 -5.18
C ARG A 88 4.91 15.06 -5.22
N PHE A 89 5.04 13.78 -4.90
CA PHE A 89 3.97 12.80 -5.11
C PHE A 89 3.64 12.06 -3.82
N TYR A 90 4.59 11.29 -3.28
CA TYR A 90 4.30 10.45 -2.13
C TYR A 90 4.15 11.22 -0.82
N ARG A 91 4.65 12.45 -0.69
CA ARG A 91 4.55 13.20 0.58
C ARG A 91 3.10 13.52 0.96
N ASP A 92 2.22 13.65 -0.02
CA ASP A 92 0.83 14.11 0.16
C ASP A 92 -0.17 12.97 0.43
N PHE A 93 0.24 11.68 0.36
CA PHE A 93 -0.73 10.60 0.56
C PHE A 93 -1.13 10.48 2.05
N GLU A 94 -2.43 10.31 2.27
CA GLU A 94 -2.96 9.98 3.59
C GLU A 94 -2.74 8.50 3.93
N SER A 95 -2.29 8.23 5.14
CA SER A 95 -2.15 6.86 5.64
C SER A 95 -3.52 6.29 6.02
N ALA A 96 -4.12 5.53 5.09
CA ALA A 96 -5.44 4.93 5.27
C ALA A 96 -5.42 3.68 6.17
N TYR A 97 -4.51 2.74 5.93
CA TYR A 97 -4.35 1.54 6.76
C TYR A 97 -2.88 1.29 7.02
N VAL A 98 -2.50 1.25 8.31
CA VAL A 98 -1.12 1.04 8.74
C VAL A 98 -1.11 -0.03 9.80
N LEU A 99 -0.23 -1.02 9.62
CA LEU A 99 0.17 -1.94 10.66
C LEU A 99 1.70 -2.03 10.61
N LYS A 100 2.36 -1.43 11.60
CA LYS A 100 3.81 -1.34 11.65
C LYS A 100 4.34 -1.93 12.96
N PRO A 101 5.21 -2.95 12.93
CA PRO A 101 5.86 -3.44 14.13
C PRO A 101 6.76 -2.37 14.75
N VAL A 102 6.76 -2.33 16.08
CA VAL A 102 7.69 -1.57 16.91
C VAL A 102 8.56 -2.58 17.64
N ASP A 103 9.57 -3.09 16.91
CA ASP A 103 10.40 -4.21 17.36
C ASP A 103 9.53 -5.42 17.78
N SER A 104 10.03 -6.22 18.73
CA SER A 104 9.34 -7.34 19.38
C SER A 104 8.46 -6.89 20.55
N ALA A 105 8.09 -5.61 20.61
CA ALA A 105 7.39 -5.02 21.76
C ALA A 105 5.92 -4.69 21.46
N GLY A 106 5.57 -4.48 20.20
CA GLY A 106 4.22 -4.06 19.83
C GLY A 106 4.07 -3.52 18.42
N TRP A 107 3.02 -2.73 18.19
CA TRP A 107 2.61 -2.27 16.85
C TRP A 107 2.07 -0.84 16.90
N ILE A 108 2.37 -0.05 15.87
CA ILE A 108 1.61 1.16 15.53
C ILE A 108 0.56 0.75 14.51
N HIS A 109 -0.70 1.09 14.77
CA HIS A 109 -1.83 0.77 13.93
C HIS A 109 -2.66 2.01 13.61
N ARG A 110 -3.24 2.05 12.40
CA ARG A 110 -4.30 2.98 12.05
C ARG A 110 -5.22 2.37 11.00
N ALA A 111 -6.52 2.60 11.17
CA ALA A 111 -7.54 2.37 10.14
C ALA A 111 -8.34 3.67 10.00
N TYR A 112 -8.06 4.47 8.97
CA TYR A 112 -8.70 5.76 8.72
C TYR A 112 -10.23 5.63 8.69
N PRO A 113 -11.00 6.57 9.28
CA PRO A 113 -10.56 7.84 9.86
C PRO A 113 -10.12 7.78 11.33
N GLU A 114 -10.00 6.58 11.91
CA GLU A 114 -9.71 6.44 13.33
C GLU A 114 -8.33 7.03 13.71
N PRO A 115 -8.16 7.45 14.98
CA PRO A 115 -6.87 7.90 15.48
C PRO A 115 -5.81 6.79 15.45
N TRP A 116 -4.55 7.17 15.66
CA TRP A 116 -3.44 6.24 15.74
C TRP A 116 -3.49 5.43 17.03
N GLY A 117 -3.38 4.11 16.93
CA GLY A 117 -3.28 3.20 18.06
C GLY A 117 -1.86 2.69 18.26
N VAL A 118 -1.41 2.63 19.51
CA VAL A 118 -0.18 1.91 19.90
C VAL A 118 -0.60 0.68 20.67
N TYR A 119 -0.19 -0.49 20.20
CA TYR A 119 -0.47 -1.77 20.82
C TYR A 119 0.81 -2.36 21.39
N ALA A 120 0.74 -2.95 22.59
CA ALA A 120 1.81 -3.71 23.21
C ALA A 120 1.53 -5.21 23.10
N GLU A 121 2.57 -6.00 22.89
CA GLU A 121 2.48 -7.46 22.96
C GLU A 121 2.32 -7.92 24.41
N VAL A 122 1.37 -8.83 24.67
CA VAL A 122 1.05 -9.33 26.03
C VAL A 122 1.40 -10.80 26.13
N GLY A 123 2.69 -11.12 25.97
CA GLY A 123 3.17 -12.51 25.99
C GLY A 123 2.65 -13.37 24.83
N SER A 124 3.26 -14.55 24.68
CA SER A 124 2.98 -15.44 23.54
C SER A 124 1.53 -15.94 23.56
N GLY A 125 0.83 -15.74 22.43
CA GLY A 125 -0.52 -16.27 22.20
C GLY A 125 -1.67 -15.43 22.73
N GLN A 126 -1.41 -14.25 23.32
CA GLN A 126 -2.47 -13.32 23.71
C GLN A 126 -2.69 -12.23 22.66
N ALA A 127 -3.91 -11.69 22.62
CA ALA A 127 -4.20 -10.55 21.78
C ALA A 127 -3.38 -9.33 22.25
N PRO A 128 -2.80 -8.53 21.34
CA PRO A 128 -2.13 -7.29 21.69
C PRO A 128 -3.06 -6.33 22.43
N LYS A 129 -2.55 -5.65 23.47
CA LYS A 129 -3.29 -4.67 24.26
C LYS A 129 -3.10 -3.28 23.65
N LEU A 130 -4.17 -2.55 23.41
CA LEU A 130 -4.10 -1.12 23.09
C LEU A 130 -3.62 -0.36 24.33
N VAL A 131 -2.50 0.35 24.21
CA VAL A 131 -1.85 1.06 25.32
C VAL A 131 -1.91 2.58 25.18
N ALA A 132 -2.11 3.09 23.96
CA ALA A 132 -2.37 4.50 23.72
C ALA A 132 -3.17 4.74 22.44
N THR A 133 -3.91 5.85 22.42
CA THR A 133 -4.58 6.40 21.24
C THR A 133 -4.11 7.84 21.05
N LEU A 134 -3.66 8.17 19.85
CA LEU A 134 -3.02 9.45 19.52
C LEU A 134 -3.69 10.09 18.30
N PRO A 135 -3.88 11.43 18.28
CA PRO A 135 -4.45 12.11 17.12
C PRO A 135 -3.51 12.11 15.92
N GLU A 136 -2.20 12.16 16.18
CA GLU A 136 -1.15 12.13 15.16
C GLU A 136 -0.32 10.85 15.25
N ARG A 137 0.40 10.58 14.16
CA ARG A 137 1.25 9.40 14.07
C ARG A 137 2.40 9.49 15.06
N PRO A 138 2.56 8.53 15.99
CA PRO A 138 3.73 8.50 16.85
C PRO A 138 4.99 8.20 16.04
N THR A 139 6.09 8.83 16.42
CA THR A 139 7.42 8.40 16.01
C THR A 139 7.74 7.02 16.59
N TYR A 140 8.74 6.36 16.02
CA TYR A 140 9.20 5.05 16.52
C TYR A 140 9.63 5.11 18.00
N GLN A 141 10.32 6.18 18.40
CA GLN A 141 10.80 6.35 19.78
C GLN A 141 9.65 6.62 20.75
N GLU A 142 8.68 7.43 20.38
CA GLU A 142 7.49 7.67 21.21
C GLU A 142 6.70 6.39 21.42
N ALA A 143 6.50 5.58 20.36
CA ALA A 143 5.81 4.31 20.48
C ALA A 143 6.54 3.35 21.42
N ILE A 144 7.89 3.26 21.36
CA ILE A 144 8.69 2.48 22.31
C ILE A 144 8.49 2.98 23.74
N SER A 145 8.55 4.29 23.96
CA SER A 145 8.39 4.87 25.29
C SER A 145 7.02 4.56 25.88
N ILE A 146 5.96 4.66 25.07
CA ILE A 146 4.59 4.31 25.47
C ILE A 146 4.49 2.83 25.84
N ILE A 147 4.99 1.94 24.97
CA ILE A 147 4.90 0.48 25.19
C ILE A 147 5.63 0.07 26.48
N ARG A 148 6.81 0.65 26.76
CA ARG A 148 7.59 0.32 27.96
C ARG A 148 6.95 0.78 29.28
N GLN A 149 5.94 1.64 29.23
CA GLN A 149 5.25 2.16 30.42
C GLN A 149 3.93 1.42 30.72
N ALA A 150 3.51 0.51 29.86
CA ALA A 150 2.17 -0.11 29.86
C ALA A 150 2.11 -1.50 30.50
#